data_AF-A0A3P0X6Y6-F1
#
_entry.id   AF-A0A3P0X6Y6-F1
#
_cell.length_a   1.000
_cell.length_b   1.000
_cell.length_c   1.000
_cell.angle_alpha   90.00
_cell.angle_beta   90.00
_cell.angle_gamma   90.00
#
_symmetry.space_group_name_H-M   'P 1'
#
loop_
_entity.id
_entity.type
_entity.pdbx_description
1 polymer ?
#
loop_
_entity_poly.entity_id
_entity_poly.type
_entity_poly.pdbx_seq_one_letter_code
_entity_poly.pdbx_strand_id
1 'polypeptide(L)'
;MSRLDAGAKAGSMRASNTVGKGFVAGAVGGLIATVAMDAFQKLSLEATRKAEDVAEGGHRYTRQQETQLSGYQQAHEDTAERLVQAVGGGSLTRAQKQVAAPATHYIFGALCGGVYGMLAERWKPASFGFGTAFGVSLFLGASEAVLPSLELVPSPLETPPLLHVGGLAAHAVYGATTEGVRRLVRGAL
;
A
#
# COMPACT_ATOMS: atom_id res chain seq x y z
N MET A 1 27.31 38.74 4.64
CA MET A 1 26.85 37.35 4.79
C MET A 1 27.97 36.55 5.45
N SER A 2 27.72 35.99 6.64
CA SER A 2 28.76 35.32 7.42
C SER A 2 28.97 33.87 6.95
N ARG A 3 30.14 33.28 7.24
CA ARG A 3 30.41 31.85 6.95
C ARG A 3 29.42 30.90 7.64
N LEU A 4 28.79 31.34 8.73
CA LEU A 4 27.76 30.58 9.46
C LEU A 4 26.45 30.49 8.64
N ASP A 5 26.05 31.58 7.97
CA ASP A 5 24.84 31.62 7.15
C ASP A 5 24.97 30.75 5.89
N ALA A 6 26.17 30.71 5.32
CA ALA A 6 26.49 29.86 4.17
C ALA A 6 26.47 28.37 4.54
N GLY A 7 27.01 28.01 5.71
CA GLY A 7 26.98 26.64 6.24
C GLY A 7 25.56 26.15 6.54
N ALA A 8 24.73 26.99 7.15
CA ALA A 8 23.32 26.67 7.43
C ALA A 8 22.50 26.47 6.15
N LYS A 9 22.67 27.33 5.14
CA LYS A 9 22.02 27.17 3.82
C LYS A 9 22.47 25.90 3.11
N ALA A 10 23.77 25.60 3.11
CA ALA A 10 24.30 24.39 2.48
C ALA A 10 23.78 23.10 3.15
N GLY A 11 23.67 23.08 4.48
CA GLY A 11 23.07 21.98 5.24
C GLY A 11 21.59 21.77 4.89
N SER A 12 20.80 22.85 4.82
CA SER A 12 19.39 22.83 4.46
C SER A 12 19.14 22.30 3.04
N MET A 13 19.95 22.74 2.06
CA MET A 13 19.84 22.27 0.67
C MET A 13 20.20 20.79 0.53
N ARG A 14 21.25 20.31 1.22
CA ARG A 14 21.61 18.89 1.22
C ARG A 14 20.52 18.02 1.85
N ALA A 15 19.98 18.42 2.99
CA ALA A 15 18.90 17.70 3.67
C ALA A 15 17.60 17.67 2.85
N SER A 16 17.29 18.74 2.13
CA SER A 16 16.12 18.80 1.24
C SER A 16 16.30 17.85 0.04
N ASN A 17 17.51 17.79 -0.52
CA ASN A 17 17.81 16.92 -1.65
C ASN A 17 17.80 15.43 -1.26
N THR A 18 18.26 15.07 -0.05
CA THR A 18 18.20 13.67 0.42
C THR A 18 16.77 13.23 0.68
N VAL A 19 15.94 14.07 1.27
CA VAL A 19 14.53 13.77 1.54
C VAL A 19 13.72 13.66 0.25
N GLY A 20 13.96 14.53 -0.73
CA GLY A 20 13.34 14.44 -2.06
C GLY A 20 13.70 13.15 -2.78
N LYS A 21 15.00 12.77 -2.78
CA LYS A 21 15.45 11.48 -3.33
C LYS A 21 14.85 10.28 -2.59
N GLY A 22 14.71 10.38 -1.27
CA GLY A 22 14.01 9.40 -0.44
C GLY A 22 12.56 9.22 -0.85
N PHE A 23 11.83 10.33 -1.03
CA PHE A 23 10.44 10.30 -1.50
C PHE A 23 10.32 9.65 -2.88
N VAL A 24 11.13 10.05 -3.85
CA VAL A 24 11.09 9.48 -5.21
C VAL A 24 11.40 7.98 -5.19
N ALA A 25 12.49 7.58 -4.52
CA ALA A 25 12.86 6.17 -4.41
C ALA A 25 11.78 5.35 -3.70
N GLY A 26 11.19 5.92 -2.65
CA GLY A 26 10.08 5.32 -1.92
C GLY A 26 8.82 5.19 -2.77
N ALA A 27 8.48 6.20 -3.57
CA ALA A 27 7.28 6.18 -4.40
C ALA A 27 7.37 5.15 -5.53
N VAL A 28 8.54 5.04 -6.18
CA VAL A 28 8.82 3.95 -7.13
C VAL A 28 8.72 2.60 -6.41
N GLY A 29 9.27 2.50 -5.19
CA GLY A 29 9.16 1.31 -4.36
C GLY A 29 7.71 0.93 -4.06
N GLY A 30 6.88 1.88 -3.65
CA GLY A 30 5.46 1.67 -3.35
C GLY A 30 4.67 1.21 -4.57
N LEU A 31 4.91 1.79 -5.75
CA LEU A 31 4.27 1.36 -7.00
C LEU A 31 4.58 -0.11 -7.33
N ILE A 32 5.87 -0.48 -7.29
CA ILE A 32 6.28 -1.86 -7.58
C ILE A 32 5.79 -2.82 -6.50
N ALA A 33 5.78 -2.36 -5.24
CA ALA A 33 5.28 -3.13 -4.12
C ALA A 33 3.78 -3.42 -4.21
N THR A 34 2.97 -2.46 -4.68
CA THR A 34 1.56 -2.69 -4.98
C THR A 34 1.37 -3.81 -6.00
N VAL A 35 2.15 -3.81 -7.09
CA VAL A 35 2.10 -4.90 -8.09
C VAL A 35 2.47 -6.24 -7.45
N ALA A 36 3.52 -6.27 -6.62
CA ALA A 36 3.96 -7.48 -5.94
C ALA A 36 2.90 -8.01 -4.96
N MET A 37 2.20 -7.11 -4.27
CA MET A 37 1.11 -7.43 -3.36
C MET A 37 -0.09 -8.04 -4.10
N ASP A 38 -0.52 -7.42 -5.22
CA ASP A 38 -1.59 -7.94 -6.07
C ASP A 38 -1.26 -9.34 -6.60
N ALA A 39 -0.01 -9.56 -7.03
CA ALA A 39 0.46 -10.85 -7.48
C ALA A 39 0.45 -11.88 -6.35
N PHE A 40 0.91 -11.51 -5.15
CA PHE A 40 0.88 -12.37 -3.97
C PHE A 40 -0.54 -12.79 -3.60
N GLN A 41 -1.50 -11.87 -3.61
CA GLN A 41 -2.90 -12.16 -3.30
C GLN A 41 -3.52 -13.11 -4.33
N LYS A 42 -3.26 -12.89 -5.63
CA LYS A 42 -3.71 -13.79 -6.71
C LYS A 42 -3.15 -15.20 -6.55
N LEU A 43 -1.85 -15.32 -6.28
CA LEU A 43 -1.19 -16.61 -6.05
C LEU A 43 -1.71 -17.31 -4.80
N SER A 44 -1.95 -16.56 -3.72
CA SER A 44 -2.51 -17.11 -2.49
C SER A 44 -3.91 -17.67 -2.70
N LEU A 45 -4.75 -16.95 -3.45
CA LEU A 45 -6.10 -17.40 -3.82
C LEU A 45 -6.06 -18.67 -4.67
N GLU A 46 -5.16 -18.74 -5.66
CA GLU A 46 -5.00 -19.95 -6.48
C GLU A 46 -4.47 -21.14 -5.66
N ALA A 47 -3.56 -20.90 -4.72
CA ALA A 47 -3.07 -21.93 -3.81
C ALA A 47 -4.18 -22.47 -2.89
N THR A 48 -5.00 -21.58 -2.33
CA THR A 48 -6.18 -21.96 -1.52
C THR A 48 -7.18 -22.77 -2.34
N ARG A 49 -7.47 -22.36 -3.59
CA ARG A 49 -8.33 -23.13 -4.51
C ARG A 49 -7.82 -24.54 -4.73
N LYS A 50 -6.55 -24.68 -5.13
CA LYS A 50 -5.95 -26.01 -5.38
C LYS A 50 -5.96 -26.88 -4.14
N ALA A 51 -5.72 -26.31 -2.96
CA ALA A 51 -5.77 -27.04 -1.70
C ALA A 51 -7.19 -27.54 -1.39
N GLU A 52 -8.22 -26.72 -1.63
CA GLU A 52 -9.63 -27.11 -1.43
C GLU A 52 -10.09 -28.17 -2.44
N ASP A 53 -9.63 -28.09 -3.70
CA ASP A 53 -9.92 -29.08 -4.74
C ASP A 53 -9.34 -30.46 -4.39
N VAL A 54 -8.10 -30.50 -3.90
CA VAL A 54 -7.44 -31.74 -3.47
C VAL A 54 -8.09 -32.32 -2.21
N ALA A 55 -8.61 -31.47 -1.33
CA ALA A 55 -9.23 -31.90 -0.08
C ALA A 55 -10.71 -32.29 -0.23
N GLU A 56 -11.29 -32.20 -1.43
CA GLU A 56 -12.74 -32.33 -1.70
C GLU A 56 -13.62 -31.46 -0.76
N GLY A 57 -13.04 -30.42 -0.15
CA GLY A 57 -13.60 -29.70 1.00
C GLY A 57 -14.66 -28.65 0.65
N GLY A 58 -14.98 -28.50 -0.63
CA GLY A 58 -15.79 -27.40 -1.15
C GLY A 58 -15.06 -26.05 -1.11
N HIS A 59 -15.43 -25.13 -2.01
CA HIS A 59 -14.78 -23.81 -2.17
C HIS A 59 -15.18 -22.78 -1.10
N ARG A 60 -15.16 -23.14 0.19
CA ARG A 60 -15.68 -22.27 1.25
C ARG A 60 -14.72 -21.12 1.54
N TYR A 61 -13.44 -21.40 1.70
CA TYR A 61 -12.41 -20.40 1.94
C TYR A 61 -12.10 -19.61 0.68
N THR A 62 -12.04 -20.26 -0.49
CA THR A 62 -11.92 -19.55 -1.77
C THR A 62 -13.04 -18.52 -1.94
N ARG A 63 -14.31 -18.89 -1.73
CA ARG A 63 -15.43 -17.94 -1.87
C ARG A 63 -15.36 -16.80 -0.87
N GLN A 64 -14.97 -17.08 0.38
CA GLN A 64 -14.78 -16.03 1.38
C GLN A 64 -13.67 -15.05 0.97
N GLN A 65 -12.55 -15.57 0.44
CA GLN A 65 -11.44 -14.76 -0.03
C GLN A 65 -11.80 -13.94 -1.28
N GLU A 66 -12.52 -14.52 -2.25
CA GLU A 66 -13.06 -13.79 -3.41
C GLU A 66 -14.01 -12.67 -3.00
N THR A 67 -14.92 -12.96 -2.06
CA THR A 67 -15.89 -11.97 -1.54
C THR A 67 -15.17 -10.81 -0.90
N GLN A 68 -14.11 -11.07 -0.11
CA GLN A 68 -13.30 -10.02 0.46
C GLN A 68 -12.54 -9.20 -0.56
N LEU A 69 -11.84 -9.84 -1.51
CA LEU A 69 -11.12 -9.12 -2.56
C LEU A 69 -12.07 -8.24 -3.36
N SER A 70 -13.29 -8.74 -3.63
CA SER A 70 -14.34 -7.97 -4.29
C SER A 70 -14.82 -6.79 -3.43
N GLY A 71 -14.98 -6.99 -2.12
CA GLY A 71 -15.35 -5.92 -1.17
C GLY A 71 -14.28 -4.84 -1.08
N TYR A 72 -13.00 -5.21 -1.04
CA TYR A 72 -11.89 -4.25 -1.13
C TYR A 72 -11.92 -3.49 -2.47
N GLN A 73 -12.15 -4.18 -3.59
CA GLN A 73 -12.26 -3.52 -4.89
C GLN A 73 -13.42 -2.51 -4.92
N GLN A 74 -14.58 -2.86 -4.39
CA GLN A 74 -15.72 -1.95 -4.24
C GLN A 74 -15.35 -0.73 -3.38
N ALA A 75 -14.65 -0.94 -2.26
CA ALA A 75 -14.18 0.15 -1.42
C ALA A 75 -13.24 1.11 -2.16
N HIS A 76 -12.36 0.58 -3.02
CA HIS A 76 -11.50 1.39 -3.87
C HIS A 76 -12.31 2.18 -4.92
N GLU A 77 -13.36 1.59 -5.50
CA GLU A 77 -14.28 2.26 -6.41
C GLU A 77 -15.03 3.40 -5.71
N ASP A 78 -15.56 3.15 -4.53
CA ASP A 78 -16.29 4.14 -3.72
C ASP A 78 -15.37 5.27 -3.24
N THR A 79 -14.14 4.93 -2.84
CA THR A 79 -13.12 5.92 -2.48
C THR A 79 -12.77 6.81 -3.68
N ALA A 80 -12.57 6.22 -4.85
CA ALA A 80 -12.28 6.95 -6.08
C ALA A 80 -13.43 7.90 -6.45
N GLU A 81 -14.68 7.41 -6.35
CA GLU A 81 -15.87 8.22 -6.60
C GLU A 81 -16.00 9.39 -5.61
N ARG A 82 -15.81 9.13 -4.31
CA ARG A 82 -15.84 10.20 -3.28
C ARG A 82 -14.76 11.25 -3.52
N LEU A 83 -13.56 10.85 -3.94
CA LEU A 83 -12.48 11.80 -4.28
C LEU A 83 -12.85 12.67 -5.49
N VAL A 84 -13.42 12.08 -6.53
CA VAL A 84 -13.87 12.82 -7.72
C VAL A 84 -14.98 13.80 -7.37
N GLN A 85 -15.95 13.39 -6.55
CA GLN A 85 -17.01 14.27 -6.07
C GLN A 85 -16.46 15.41 -5.20
N ALA A 86 -15.48 15.13 -4.33
CA ALA A 86 -14.87 16.14 -3.47
C ALA A 86 -14.15 17.26 -4.23
N VAL A 87 -13.66 16.99 -5.45
CA VAL A 87 -13.01 18.00 -6.31
C VAL A 87 -13.98 18.63 -7.34
N GLY A 88 -15.29 18.45 -7.16
CA GLY A 88 -16.33 19.03 -8.02
C GLY A 88 -16.67 18.21 -9.26
N GLY A 89 -16.24 16.95 -9.34
CA GLY A 89 -16.61 16.01 -10.39
C GLY A 89 -17.97 15.33 -10.14
N GLY A 90 -18.49 14.67 -11.18
CA GLY A 90 -19.71 13.87 -11.11
C GLY A 90 -19.48 12.42 -10.67
N SER A 91 -20.54 11.61 -10.68
CA SER A 91 -20.46 10.16 -10.44
C SER A 91 -19.66 9.46 -11.55
N LEU A 92 -18.92 8.41 -11.16
CA LEU A 92 -18.11 7.64 -12.09
C LEU A 92 -18.96 6.55 -12.77
N THR A 93 -18.89 6.48 -14.09
CA THR A 93 -19.44 5.35 -14.85
C THR A 93 -18.72 4.05 -14.49
N ARG A 94 -19.34 2.89 -14.74
CA ARG A 94 -18.73 1.57 -14.49
C ARG A 94 -17.37 1.42 -15.18
N ALA A 95 -17.24 1.90 -16.41
CA ALA A 95 -15.97 1.88 -17.15
C ALA A 95 -14.90 2.78 -16.48
N GLN A 96 -15.30 3.94 -15.95
CA GLN A 96 -14.39 4.80 -15.20
C GLN A 96 -13.98 4.18 -13.87
N LYS A 97 -14.90 3.53 -13.14
CA LYS A 97 -14.60 2.82 -11.89
C LYS A 97 -13.58 1.71 -12.10
N GLN A 98 -13.70 0.94 -13.19
CA GLN A 98 -12.75 -0.12 -13.55
C GLN A 98 -11.30 0.38 -13.76
N VAL A 99 -11.12 1.65 -14.11
CA VAL A 99 -9.79 2.27 -14.27
C VAL A 99 -9.38 3.03 -13.01
N ALA A 100 -10.33 3.77 -12.41
CA ALA A 100 -10.09 4.66 -11.29
C ALA A 100 -9.80 3.93 -9.97
N ALA A 101 -10.43 2.77 -9.73
CA ALA A 101 -10.17 1.99 -8.52
C ALA A 101 -8.74 1.42 -8.49
N PRO A 102 -8.25 0.72 -9.54
CA PRO A 102 -6.84 0.34 -9.61
C PRO A 102 -5.93 1.57 -9.56
N ALA A 103 -6.23 2.64 -10.29
CA ALA A 103 -5.39 3.84 -10.28
C ALA A 103 -5.25 4.43 -8.86
N THR A 104 -6.35 4.53 -8.11
CA THR A 104 -6.36 4.99 -6.72
C THR A 104 -5.49 4.12 -5.83
N HIS A 105 -5.58 2.80 -5.96
CA HIS A 105 -4.77 1.85 -5.20
C HIS A 105 -3.26 2.04 -5.48
N TYR A 106 -2.88 2.17 -6.75
CA TYR A 106 -1.49 2.35 -7.16
C TYR A 106 -0.94 3.72 -6.75
N ILE A 107 -1.73 4.78 -6.90
CA ILE A 107 -1.37 6.13 -6.43
C ILE A 107 -1.18 6.14 -4.91
N PHE A 108 -2.10 5.52 -4.18
CA PHE A 108 -2.00 5.41 -2.72
C PHE A 108 -0.75 4.64 -2.31
N GLY A 109 -0.47 3.50 -2.95
CA GLY A 109 0.78 2.75 -2.77
C GLY A 109 2.02 3.61 -3.04
N ALA A 110 2.05 4.34 -4.14
CA ALA A 110 3.14 5.27 -4.45
C ALA A 110 3.34 6.32 -3.35
N LEU A 111 2.26 6.94 -2.88
CA LEU A 111 2.32 7.98 -1.84
C LEU A 111 2.80 7.40 -0.51
N CYS A 112 2.26 6.26 -0.08
CA CYS A 112 2.69 5.57 1.14
C CYS A 112 4.17 5.17 1.06
N GLY A 113 4.61 4.63 -0.07
CA GLY A 113 6.02 4.33 -0.33
C GLY A 113 6.90 5.58 -0.30
N GLY A 114 6.43 6.69 -0.88
CA GLY A 114 7.15 7.96 -0.85
C GLY A 114 7.32 8.51 0.56
N VAL A 115 6.24 8.50 1.36
CA VAL A 115 6.29 8.86 2.79
C VAL A 115 7.28 7.96 3.54
N TYR A 116 7.21 6.65 3.33
CA TYR A 116 8.17 5.71 3.90
C TYR A 116 9.61 6.04 3.51
N GLY A 117 9.87 6.38 2.26
CA GLY A 117 11.18 6.77 1.78
C GLY A 117 11.71 8.05 2.43
N MET A 118 10.84 9.05 2.66
CA MET A 118 11.21 10.24 3.44
C MET A 118 11.57 9.88 4.89
N LEU A 119 10.78 9.01 5.53
CA LEU A 119 11.05 8.56 6.90
C LEU A 119 12.38 7.80 6.97
N ALA A 120 12.66 6.92 6.00
CA ALA A 120 13.89 6.12 5.97
C ALA A 120 15.16 7.00 5.87
N GLU A 121 15.09 8.16 5.20
CA GLU A 121 16.22 9.10 5.13
C GLU A 121 16.43 9.86 6.46
N ARG A 122 15.37 10.11 7.22
CA ARG A 122 15.43 10.91 8.46
C ARG A 122 15.58 10.09 9.73
N TRP A 123 15.06 8.87 9.73
CA TRP A 123 14.98 8.02 10.91
C TRP A 123 15.30 6.58 10.53
N LYS A 124 16.57 6.19 10.68
CA LYS A 124 17.07 4.84 10.33
C LYS A 124 16.19 3.70 10.89
N PRO A 125 15.66 3.77 12.13
CA PRO A 125 14.73 2.75 12.64
C PRO A 125 13.46 2.55 11.81
N ALA A 126 13.02 3.52 10.99
CA ALA A 126 11.89 3.35 10.07
C ALA A 126 12.10 2.19 9.08
N SER A 127 13.37 1.86 8.76
CA SER A 127 13.73 0.75 7.87
C SER A 127 13.87 -0.61 8.58
N PHE A 128 13.54 -0.68 9.88
CA PHE A 128 13.57 -1.92 10.65
C PHE A 128 12.69 -3.01 10.03
N GLY A 129 13.12 -4.27 10.15
CA GLY A 129 12.42 -5.41 9.55
C GLY A 129 12.39 -5.36 8.01
N PHE A 130 13.31 -4.62 7.37
CA PHE A 130 13.35 -4.45 5.92
C PHE A 130 12.00 -3.93 5.36
N GLY A 131 11.37 -2.98 6.05
CA GLY A 131 10.10 -2.39 5.61
C GLY A 131 8.85 -3.22 5.91
N THR A 132 8.98 -4.48 6.34
CA THR A 132 7.82 -5.29 6.75
C THR A 132 7.03 -4.66 7.90
N ALA A 133 7.70 -4.07 8.89
CA ALA A 133 7.07 -3.37 10.00
C ALA A 133 6.23 -2.17 9.53
N PHE A 134 6.70 -1.46 8.49
CA PHE A 134 5.95 -0.38 7.86
C PHE A 134 4.70 -0.92 7.15
N GLY A 135 4.85 -1.99 6.37
CA GLY A 135 3.72 -2.66 5.71
C GLY A 135 2.65 -3.12 6.69
N VAL A 136 3.05 -3.78 7.79
CA VAL A 136 2.14 -4.20 8.87
C VAL A 136 1.45 -3.01 9.53
N SER A 137 2.18 -1.92 9.77
CA SER A 137 1.59 -0.69 10.34
C SER A 137 0.56 -0.07 9.38
N LEU A 138 0.83 -0.11 8.07
CA LEU A 138 -0.09 0.37 7.05
C LEU A 138 -1.36 -0.49 7.01
N PHE A 139 -1.24 -1.81 7.13
CA PHE A 139 -2.39 -2.72 7.23
C PHE A 139 -3.28 -2.37 8.42
N LEU A 140 -2.69 -2.31 9.62
CA LEU A 140 -3.43 -2.03 10.86
C LEU A 140 -4.06 -0.62 10.86
N GLY A 141 -3.36 0.37 10.30
CA GLY A 141 -3.85 1.74 10.26
C GLY A 141 -4.91 1.96 9.18
N ALA A 142 -4.62 1.60 7.94
CA ALA A 142 -5.50 1.89 6.81
C ALA A 142 -6.65 0.87 6.72
N SER A 143 -6.31 -0.42 6.68
CA SER A 143 -7.28 -1.49 6.39
C SER A 143 -8.13 -1.86 7.61
N GLU A 144 -7.54 -1.83 8.81
CA GLU A 144 -8.22 -2.27 10.04
C GLU A 144 -8.82 -1.12 10.86
N ALA A 145 -8.49 0.15 10.56
CA ALA A 145 -9.01 1.30 11.32
C ALA A 145 -9.66 2.37 10.44
N VAL A 146 -8.91 2.97 9.52
CA VAL A 146 -9.40 4.12 8.74
C VAL A 146 -10.54 3.73 7.80
N LEU A 147 -10.35 2.75 6.93
CA LEU A 147 -11.38 2.37 5.94
C LEU A 147 -12.68 1.86 6.61
N PRO A 148 -12.64 1.01 7.65
CA PRO A 148 -13.84 0.62 8.37
C PRO A 148 -14.54 1.80 9.06
N SER A 149 -13.78 2.73 9.66
CA SER A 149 -14.35 3.91 10.33
C SER A 149 -15.06 4.87 9.37
N LEU A 150 -14.73 4.82 8.08
CA LEU A 150 -15.38 5.58 7.00
C LEU A 150 -16.50 4.80 6.30
N GLU A 151 -16.82 3.60 6.82
CA GLU A 151 -17.80 2.66 6.26
C GLU A 151 -17.51 2.31 4.79
N LEU A 152 -16.23 2.31 4.40
CA LEU A 152 -15.80 1.99 3.04
C LEU A 152 -15.59 0.48 2.86
N VAL A 153 -15.32 -0.24 3.94
CA VAL A 153 -15.16 -1.70 3.98
C VAL A 153 -15.92 -2.29 5.17
N PRO A 154 -16.29 -3.58 5.13
CA PRO A 154 -16.86 -4.28 6.29
C PRO A 154 -15.95 -4.20 7.53
N SER A 155 -16.56 -4.36 8.70
CA SER A 155 -15.82 -4.33 9.97
C SER A 155 -14.79 -5.48 10.02
N PRO A 156 -13.57 -5.22 10.53
CA PRO A 156 -12.61 -6.26 10.89
C PRO A 156 -13.20 -7.40 11.72
N LEU A 157 -14.14 -7.09 12.61
CA LEU A 157 -14.73 -8.09 13.51
C LEU A 157 -15.62 -9.10 12.80
N GLU A 158 -16.04 -8.80 11.56
CA GLU A 158 -16.86 -9.68 10.73
C GLU A 158 -15.99 -10.52 9.77
N THR A 159 -14.67 -10.31 9.78
CA THR A 159 -13.73 -10.97 8.91
C THR A 159 -13.16 -12.26 9.54
N PRO A 160 -13.15 -13.40 8.81
CA PRO A 160 -12.46 -14.60 9.25
C PRO A 160 -10.96 -14.36 9.57
N PRO A 161 -10.42 -14.90 10.69
CA PRO A 161 -9.02 -14.70 11.09
C PRO A 161 -7.98 -15.01 10.00
N LEU A 162 -8.24 -16.04 9.19
CA LEU A 162 -7.34 -16.46 8.11
C LEU A 162 -7.21 -15.39 7.01
N LEU A 163 -8.26 -14.60 6.77
CA LEU A 163 -8.22 -13.52 5.79
C LEU A 163 -7.42 -12.32 6.31
N HIS A 164 -7.45 -12.03 7.62
CA HIS A 164 -6.54 -11.05 8.22
C HIS A 164 -5.09 -11.47 8.09
N VAL A 165 -4.77 -12.76 8.29
CA VAL A 165 -3.41 -13.28 8.10
C VAL A 165 -2.96 -13.11 6.64
N GLY A 166 -3.83 -13.42 5.68
CA GLY A 166 -3.55 -13.20 4.27
C GLY A 166 -3.32 -11.72 3.93
N GLY A 167 -4.15 -10.82 4.46
CA GLY A 167 -4.01 -9.36 4.29
C GLY A 167 -2.73 -8.82 4.91
N LEU A 168 -2.39 -9.27 6.12
CA LEU A 168 -1.15 -8.94 6.82
C LEU A 168 0.08 -9.40 6.04
N ALA A 169 0.07 -10.64 5.52
CA ALA A 169 1.16 -11.18 4.71
C ALA A 169 1.34 -10.38 3.41
N ALA A 170 0.24 -10.04 2.73
CA ALA A 170 0.27 -9.20 1.54
C ALA A 170 0.91 -7.82 1.82
N HIS A 171 0.57 -7.20 2.94
CA HIS A 171 1.16 -5.92 3.35
C HIS A 171 2.62 -6.05 3.81
N ALA A 172 3.01 -7.18 4.41
CA ALA A 172 4.42 -7.46 4.69
C ALA A 172 5.24 -7.57 3.40
N VAL A 173 4.70 -8.23 2.36
CA VAL A 173 5.29 -8.28 1.02
C VAL A 173 5.41 -6.87 0.43
N TYR A 174 4.35 -6.05 0.54
CA TYR A 174 4.40 -4.65 0.12
C TYR A 174 5.55 -3.89 0.80
N GLY A 175 5.66 -4.00 2.13
CA GLY A 175 6.72 -3.34 2.90
C GLY A 175 8.13 -3.79 2.50
N ALA A 176 8.33 -5.11 2.35
CA ALA A 176 9.61 -5.69 1.94
C ALA A 176 10.03 -5.25 0.53
N THR A 177 9.11 -5.32 -0.43
CA THR A 177 9.37 -4.87 -1.80
C THR A 177 9.65 -3.39 -1.86
N THR A 178 8.90 -2.57 -1.11
CA THR A 178 9.11 -1.12 -1.05
C THR A 178 10.53 -0.80 -0.60
N GLU A 179 11.00 -1.42 0.49
CA GLU A 179 12.35 -1.18 1.01
C GLU A 179 13.44 -1.67 0.05
N GLY A 180 13.26 -2.85 -0.56
CA GLY A 180 14.19 -3.41 -1.53
C GLY A 180 14.37 -2.48 -2.75
N VAL A 181 13.27 -2.08 -3.38
CA VAL A 181 13.29 -1.17 -4.53
C VAL A 181 13.79 0.20 -4.13
N ARG A 182 13.35 0.74 -2.98
CA ARG A 182 13.81 2.05 -2.50
C ARG A 182 15.33 2.08 -2.38
N ARG A 183 15.96 1.06 -1.78
CA ARG A 183 17.43 1.01 -1.65
C ARG A 183 18.13 1.02 -3.00
N LEU A 184 17.62 0.25 -3.97
CA LEU A 184 18.17 0.19 -5.32
C LEU A 184 18.07 1.53 -6.03
N VAL A 185 16.86 2.12 -6.08
CA VAL A 185 16.63 3.41 -6.73
C VAL A 185 17.41 4.51 -6.02
N ARG A 186 17.42 4.52 -4.69
CA ARG A 186 18.13 5.53 -3.90
C ARG A 186 19.64 5.48 -4.10
N GLY A 187 20.20 4.29 -4.30
CA GLY A 187 21.62 4.12 -4.64
C GLY A 187 21.99 4.67 -6.02
N ALA A 188 21.02 4.76 -6.94
CA ALA A 188 21.20 5.35 -8.26
C ALA A 188 20.96 6.87 -8.31
N LEU A 189 20.38 7.47 -7.26
CA LEU A 189 20.04 8.91 -7.15
C LEU A 189 21.10 9.73 -6.40
#